data_AF-A0A841DEG2-F1
#
_entry.id   AF-A0A841DEG2-F1
#
_cell.length_a   1.000
_cell.length_b   1.000
_cell.length_c   1.000
_cell.angle_alpha   90.00
_cell.angle_beta   90.00
_cell.angle_gamma   90.00
#
_symmetry.space_group_name_H-M   'P 1'
#
loop_
_entity.id
_entity.type
_entity.pdbx_description
1 polymer ?
#
loop_
_entity_poly.entity_id
_entity_poly.type
_entity_poly.pdbx_seq_one_letter_code
_entity_poly.pdbx_strand_id
1 'polypeptide(L)'
;MFGIVRPCRHGMCGGLFAAWMAHLCGLCLALRDEHGHAARLVTNYDGLLVSVLTEAQSPAASPRRRAAPCALRGFSGAEVVGARAEGVRLAAATSLILASGKIRDHIADRDGAYARRPVAAVAGRMAARWESSGARTAAAVGFDPGVLADAVERQTRLETEPGRTLLELTGPTEDAVAAAFAHTAVLAGKPHNAEPLTEAGRCFGRLAHLVDAVEDLEADRAAGAYNPLLATGTGLAEARRLCDDALLGLRLAVADLDLQERGLVKALLVKEVRRSVDRVFSQSSPAACARPAPGGTAQEAAAGPRGNGSPEAPPVDDPGTAAPRDPRLKPEPGCGPRLCFALGFMLCSCGLYRPPWDEDRYKSCGERLDCGGCDACGQCCDACSGCCDACSCCGEGCGCDCNC
;
A
#
# COMPACT_ATOMS: atom_id res chain seq x y z
N MET A 1 -0.48 4.04 -4.98
CA MET A 1 -1.13 2.72 -5.11
C MET A 1 -1.60 2.34 -3.73
N PHE A 2 -2.86 1.93 -3.60
CA PHE A 2 -3.50 1.61 -2.33
C PHE A 2 -3.69 0.09 -2.21
N GLY A 3 -3.82 -0.39 -0.97
CA GLY A 3 -4.04 -1.79 -0.64
C GLY A 3 -3.22 -2.27 0.57
N ILE A 4 -3.70 -3.33 1.20
CA ILE A 4 -3.05 -3.95 2.38
C ILE A 4 -1.77 -4.69 1.98
N VAL A 5 -1.69 -5.23 0.76
CA VAL A 5 -0.50 -5.98 0.32
C VAL A 5 0.58 -5.02 -0.20
N ARG A 6 1.68 -4.88 0.55
CA ARG A 6 2.82 -4.01 0.21
C ARG A 6 4.12 -4.81 0.18
N PRO A 7 4.31 -5.68 -0.83
CA PRO A 7 5.32 -6.71 -0.71
C PRO A 7 6.69 -6.15 -1.08
N CYS A 8 7.71 -6.54 -0.31
CA CYS A 8 9.08 -6.03 -0.47
C CYS A 8 9.99 -7.07 -1.13
N ARG A 9 11.05 -6.62 -1.82
CA ARG A 9 12.03 -7.52 -2.46
C ARG A 9 12.69 -8.46 -1.45
N HIS A 10 12.99 -7.97 -0.25
CA HIS A 10 13.61 -8.76 0.82
C HIS A 10 12.65 -9.83 1.39
N GLY A 11 11.34 -9.60 1.31
CA GLY A 11 10.31 -10.53 1.78
C GLY A 11 9.89 -11.59 0.75
N MET A 12 10.22 -11.39 -0.53
CA MET A 12 9.84 -12.23 -1.66
C MET A 12 11.06 -12.80 -2.40
N CYS A 13 11.66 -13.84 -1.82
CA CYS A 13 12.77 -14.60 -2.41
C CYS A 13 12.30 -15.57 -3.52
N GLY A 14 13.26 -16.17 -4.25
CA GLY A 14 12.97 -17.24 -5.21
C GLY A 14 12.19 -16.83 -6.46
N GLY A 15 12.35 -15.60 -6.94
CA GLY A 15 11.66 -15.10 -8.15
C GLY A 15 10.20 -14.66 -7.92
N LEU A 16 9.65 -14.84 -6.72
CA LEU A 16 8.29 -14.40 -6.37
C LEU A 16 8.09 -12.90 -6.57
N PHE A 17 9.11 -12.08 -6.31
CA PHE A 17 9.03 -10.65 -6.58
C PHE A 17 8.88 -10.34 -8.07
N ALA A 18 9.57 -11.08 -8.94
CA ALA A 18 9.44 -10.92 -10.38
C ALA A 18 8.06 -11.37 -10.86
N ALA A 19 7.53 -12.47 -10.32
CA ALA A 19 6.18 -12.93 -10.61
C ALA A 19 5.11 -11.90 -10.17
N TRP A 20 5.19 -11.40 -8.95
CA TRP A 20 4.32 -10.32 -8.45
C TRP A 20 4.38 -9.08 -9.36
N MET A 21 5.58 -8.62 -9.71
CA MET A 21 5.78 -7.49 -10.62
C MET A 21 5.17 -7.74 -12.01
N ALA A 22 5.22 -8.98 -12.51
CA ALA A 22 4.62 -9.35 -13.79
C ALA A 22 3.08 -9.22 -13.76
N HIS A 23 2.43 -9.58 -12.65
CA HIS A 23 0.99 -9.36 -12.44
C HIS A 23 0.65 -7.88 -12.30
N LEU A 24 1.39 -7.15 -11.46
CA LEU A 24 1.17 -5.72 -11.25
C LEU A 24 1.29 -4.91 -12.55
N CYS A 25 2.37 -5.13 -13.30
CA CYS A 25 2.59 -4.46 -14.58
C CYS A 25 1.59 -4.92 -15.64
N GLY A 26 1.22 -6.20 -15.63
CA GLY A 26 0.18 -6.76 -16.49
C GLY A 26 -1.16 -6.05 -16.29
N LEU A 27 -1.60 -5.91 -15.03
CA LEU A 27 -2.82 -5.18 -14.67
C LEU A 27 -2.76 -3.71 -15.08
N CYS A 28 -1.67 -3.01 -14.77
CA CYS A 28 -1.49 -1.61 -15.14
C CYS A 28 -1.58 -1.39 -16.66
N LEU A 29 -1.00 -2.31 -17.45
CA LEU A 29 -1.03 -2.25 -18.91
C LEU A 29 -2.40 -2.66 -19.47
N ALA A 30 -3.08 -3.64 -18.87
CA ALA A 30 -4.46 -3.98 -19.24
C ALA A 30 -5.42 -2.81 -19.01
N LEU A 31 -5.33 -2.16 -17.85
CA LEU A 31 -6.07 -0.94 -17.55
C LEU A 31 -5.81 0.15 -18.60
N ARG A 32 -4.55 0.38 -18.97
CA ARG A 32 -4.21 1.33 -20.03
C ARG A 32 -4.80 0.96 -21.39
N ASP A 33 -4.59 -0.29 -21.80
CA ASP A 33 -4.86 -0.76 -23.16
C ASP A 33 -6.38 -0.89 -23.40
N GLU A 34 -7.16 -1.28 -22.40
CA GLU A 34 -8.62 -1.49 -22.52
C GLU A 34 -9.45 -0.29 -22.06
N HIS A 35 -8.94 0.51 -21.12
CA HIS A 35 -9.73 1.55 -20.43
C HIS A 35 -9.13 2.97 -20.53
N GLY A 36 -7.95 3.09 -21.13
CA GLY A 36 -7.26 4.35 -21.38
C GLY A 36 -6.25 4.72 -20.28
N HIS A 37 -5.40 5.71 -20.56
CA HIS A 37 -4.27 6.07 -19.69
C HIS A 37 -4.66 6.43 -18.25
N ALA A 38 -5.80 7.08 -18.03
CA ALA A 38 -6.27 7.46 -16.70
C ALA A 38 -6.61 6.24 -15.83
N ALA A 39 -7.04 5.12 -16.43
CA ALA A 39 -7.38 3.91 -15.69
C ALA A 39 -6.15 3.28 -14.99
N ARG A 40 -4.92 3.65 -15.38
CA ARG A 40 -3.71 3.22 -14.66
C ARG A 40 -3.71 3.67 -13.20
N LEU A 41 -4.41 4.76 -12.87
CA LEU A 41 -4.53 5.28 -11.51
C LEU A 41 -5.30 4.34 -10.57
N VAL A 42 -6.16 3.48 -11.12
CA VAL A 42 -6.92 2.51 -10.32
C VAL A 42 -6.20 1.19 -10.14
N THR A 43 -4.93 1.09 -10.58
CA THR A 43 -4.10 -0.08 -10.27
C THR A 43 -3.94 -0.17 -8.75
N ASN A 44 -4.54 -1.20 -8.16
CA ASN A 44 -4.50 -1.45 -6.72
C ASN A 44 -3.78 -2.79 -6.43
N TYR A 45 -3.15 -2.88 -5.27
CA TYR A 45 -2.40 -4.08 -4.92
C TYR A 45 -3.30 -5.25 -4.55
N ASP A 46 -4.51 -4.98 -4.11
CA ASP A 46 -5.41 -6.04 -3.67
C ASP A 46 -6.13 -6.68 -4.86
N GLY A 47 -6.43 -5.91 -5.91
CA GLY A 47 -7.01 -6.42 -7.15
C GLY A 47 -6.06 -7.29 -7.96
N LEU A 48 -4.73 -7.14 -7.83
CA LEU A 48 -3.80 -8.08 -8.47
C LEU A 48 -3.92 -9.50 -7.89
N LEU A 49 -4.41 -9.66 -6.65
CA LEU A 49 -4.61 -10.97 -6.04
C LEU A 49 -5.56 -11.83 -6.85
N VAL A 50 -6.57 -11.21 -7.49
CA VAL A 50 -7.50 -11.88 -8.39
C VAL A 50 -6.76 -12.50 -9.58
N SER A 51 -5.82 -11.77 -10.18
CA SER A 51 -5.00 -12.28 -11.28
C SER A 51 -4.04 -13.38 -10.81
N VAL A 52 -3.44 -13.24 -9.64
CA VAL A 52 -2.54 -14.24 -9.04
C VAL A 52 -3.29 -15.52 -8.69
N LEU A 53 -4.46 -15.42 -8.06
CA LEU A 53 -5.30 -16.56 -7.68
C LEU A 53 -5.80 -17.33 -8.91
N THR A 54 -6.20 -16.62 -9.97
CA THR A 54 -6.61 -17.26 -11.22
C THR A 54 -5.46 -18.06 -11.84
N GLU A 55 -4.26 -17.46 -11.92
CA GLU A 55 -3.09 -18.14 -12.48
C GLU A 55 -2.63 -19.31 -11.61
N ALA A 56 -2.59 -19.14 -10.29
CA ALA A 56 -2.15 -20.16 -9.33
C ALA A 56 -3.00 -21.43 -9.38
N GLN A 57 -4.26 -21.34 -9.79
CA GLN A 57 -5.15 -22.48 -9.98
C GLN A 57 -4.97 -23.16 -11.34
N SER A 58 -4.50 -22.42 -12.35
CA SER A 58 -4.48 -22.86 -13.74
C SER A 58 -3.34 -23.85 -14.01
N PRO A 59 -3.55 -24.92 -14.81
CA PRO A 59 -2.51 -25.90 -15.14
C PRO A 59 -1.37 -25.32 -15.98
N ALA A 60 -1.62 -24.22 -16.70
CA ALA A 60 -0.62 -23.49 -17.45
C ALA A 60 -0.52 -22.06 -16.91
N ALA A 61 0.70 -21.53 -16.88
CA ALA A 61 0.92 -20.12 -16.54
C ALA A 61 0.22 -19.20 -17.55
N SER A 62 -0.24 -18.03 -17.10
CA SER A 62 -0.86 -17.07 -18.00
C SER A 62 0.13 -16.66 -19.10
N PRO A 63 -0.33 -16.41 -20.34
CA PRO A 63 0.52 -15.95 -21.41
C PRO A 63 1.33 -14.73 -20.98
N ARG A 64 2.66 -14.79 -21.15
CA ARG A 64 3.54 -13.66 -20.88
C ARG A 64 3.76 -12.86 -22.16
N ARG A 65 3.97 -11.55 -22.00
CA ARG A 65 4.42 -10.67 -23.08
C ARG A 65 5.52 -9.76 -22.58
N ARG A 66 6.43 -9.39 -23.48
CA ARG A 66 7.41 -8.35 -23.21
C ARG A 66 6.75 -6.98 -23.23
N ALA A 67 6.73 -6.31 -22.09
CA ALA A 67 6.36 -4.92 -21.96
C ALA A 67 7.50 -4.00 -22.40
N ALA A 68 7.13 -2.91 -23.08
CA ALA A 68 8.05 -1.84 -23.44
C ALA A 68 8.65 -1.16 -22.19
N PRO A 69 9.79 -0.45 -22.33
CA PRO A 69 10.34 0.45 -21.31
C PRO A 69 9.28 1.29 -20.60
N CYS A 70 9.25 1.21 -19.26
CA CYS A 70 8.31 1.97 -18.45
C CYS A 70 9.03 2.95 -17.53
N ALA A 71 8.61 4.21 -17.50
CA ALA A 71 9.17 5.23 -16.60
C ALA A 71 9.08 4.81 -15.12
N LEU A 72 7.98 4.16 -14.71
CA LEU A 72 7.79 3.59 -13.36
C LEU A 72 8.82 2.51 -13.00
N ARG A 73 9.54 1.98 -13.99
CA ARG A 73 10.58 0.96 -13.85
C ARG A 73 11.92 1.46 -14.37
N GLY A 74 12.18 2.77 -14.30
CA GLY A 74 13.45 3.35 -14.75
C GLY A 74 13.74 3.08 -16.22
N PHE A 75 12.71 3.14 -17.08
CA PHE A 75 12.79 2.83 -18.51
C PHE A 75 13.24 1.39 -18.83
N SER A 76 13.06 0.46 -17.90
CA SER A 76 13.31 -0.96 -18.15
C SER A 76 12.06 -1.68 -18.66
N GLY A 77 12.25 -2.62 -19.60
CA GLY A 77 11.21 -3.57 -20.04
C GLY A 77 10.98 -4.68 -19.00
N ALA A 78 9.87 -5.41 -19.10
CA ALA A 78 9.55 -6.56 -18.23
C ALA A 78 8.79 -7.63 -19.00
N GLU A 79 8.93 -8.87 -18.57
CA GLU A 79 7.91 -9.88 -18.85
C GLU A 79 6.71 -9.63 -17.92
N VAL A 80 5.52 -9.51 -18.51
CA VAL A 80 4.28 -9.21 -17.80
C VAL A 80 3.21 -10.23 -18.15
N VAL A 81 2.21 -10.41 -17.28
CA VAL A 81 0.99 -11.14 -17.66
C VAL A 81 0.34 -10.40 -18.84
N GLY A 82 -0.08 -11.15 -19.85
CA GLY A 82 -0.81 -10.60 -20.99
C GLY A 82 -2.13 -9.98 -20.56
N ALA A 83 -2.45 -8.80 -21.10
CA ALA A 83 -3.69 -8.08 -20.79
C ALA A 83 -4.97 -8.89 -21.06
N ARG A 84 -4.90 -9.84 -22.01
CA ARG A 84 -6.03 -10.73 -22.36
C ARG A 84 -6.24 -11.89 -21.38
N ALA A 85 -5.33 -12.10 -20.42
CA ALA A 85 -5.52 -13.15 -19.42
C ALA A 85 -6.76 -12.82 -18.59
N GLU A 86 -7.67 -13.79 -18.44
CA GLU A 86 -8.99 -13.56 -17.83
C GLU A 86 -8.88 -13.05 -16.40
N GLY A 87 -7.92 -13.58 -15.61
CA GLY A 87 -7.66 -13.09 -14.25
C GLY A 87 -7.21 -11.62 -14.21
N VAL A 88 -6.49 -11.14 -15.22
CA VAL A 88 -6.11 -9.72 -15.33
C VAL A 88 -7.31 -8.85 -15.71
N ARG A 89 -8.16 -9.35 -16.61
CA ARG A 89 -9.39 -8.65 -17.01
C ARG A 89 -10.39 -8.54 -15.84
N LEU A 90 -10.55 -9.62 -15.06
CA LEU A 90 -11.33 -9.60 -13.82
C LEU A 90 -10.76 -8.60 -12.81
N ALA A 91 -9.44 -8.64 -12.57
CA ALA A 91 -8.77 -7.67 -11.70
C ALA A 91 -9.01 -6.21 -12.15
N ALA A 92 -8.88 -5.93 -13.45
CA ALA A 92 -9.13 -4.61 -14.02
C ALA A 92 -10.58 -4.16 -13.84
N ALA A 93 -11.54 -5.06 -14.09
CA ALA A 93 -12.96 -4.78 -13.90
C ALA A 93 -13.28 -4.44 -12.44
N THR A 94 -12.81 -5.26 -11.49
CA THR A 94 -12.99 -5.02 -10.06
C THR A 94 -12.35 -3.71 -9.61
N SER A 95 -11.13 -3.41 -10.04
CA SER A 95 -10.45 -2.14 -9.74
C SER A 95 -11.23 -0.92 -10.25
N LEU A 96 -11.79 -0.97 -11.47
CA LEU A 96 -12.55 0.13 -12.05
C LEU A 96 -13.88 0.37 -11.32
N ILE A 97 -14.61 -0.70 -11.01
CA ILE A 97 -15.92 -0.60 -10.34
C ILE A 97 -15.72 -0.05 -8.92
N LEU A 98 -14.80 -0.62 -8.14
CA LEU A 98 -14.51 -0.14 -6.78
C LEU A 98 -13.99 1.31 -6.78
N ALA A 99 -13.10 1.66 -7.70
CA ALA A 99 -12.61 3.04 -7.80
C ALA A 99 -13.70 4.03 -8.23
N SER A 100 -14.65 3.61 -9.07
CA SER A 100 -15.79 4.45 -9.44
C SER A 100 -16.72 4.71 -8.24
N GLY A 101 -16.92 3.70 -7.38
CA GLY A 101 -17.61 3.83 -6.09
C GLY A 101 -16.93 4.86 -5.19
N LYS A 102 -15.63 4.69 -4.94
CA LYS A 102 -14.83 5.60 -4.10
C LYS A 102 -14.83 7.05 -4.59
N ILE A 103 -14.79 7.27 -5.91
CA ILE A 103 -14.88 8.64 -6.46
C ILE A 103 -16.26 9.25 -6.22
N ARG A 104 -17.34 8.48 -6.35
CA ARG A 104 -18.70 8.98 -6.11
C ARG A 104 -18.91 9.35 -4.66
N ASP A 105 -18.36 8.55 -3.76
CA ASP A 105 -18.34 8.78 -2.32
C ASP A 105 -17.67 10.12 -1.97
N HIS A 106 -16.41 10.31 -2.39
CA HIS A 106 -15.71 11.59 -2.23
C HIS A 106 -16.43 12.81 -2.84
N ILE A 107 -17.21 12.61 -3.91
CA ILE A 107 -18.03 13.67 -4.52
C ILE A 107 -19.25 13.98 -3.65
N ALA A 108 -19.90 12.96 -3.08
CA ALA A 108 -21.05 13.12 -2.19
C ALA A 108 -20.64 13.87 -0.91
N ASP A 109 -19.49 13.51 -0.34
CA ASP A 109 -18.95 14.09 0.89
C ASP A 109 -18.26 15.45 0.69
N ARG A 110 -18.02 15.82 -0.58
CA ARG A 110 -17.32 17.05 -0.98
C ARG A 110 -15.90 17.13 -0.43
N ASP A 111 -15.19 16.01 -0.44
CA ASP A 111 -13.83 15.94 0.10
C ASP A 111 -12.83 16.78 -0.70
N GLY A 112 -12.07 17.63 0.00
CA GLY A 112 -10.95 18.37 -0.56
C GLY A 112 -11.24 19.04 -1.91
N ALA A 113 -10.59 18.55 -2.98
CA ALA A 113 -10.75 19.09 -4.32
C ALA A 113 -12.14 18.82 -4.94
N TYR A 114 -12.84 17.78 -4.49
CA TYR A 114 -14.18 17.41 -4.96
C TYR A 114 -15.27 18.38 -4.48
N ALA A 115 -15.01 19.21 -3.46
CA ALA A 115 -15.87 20.34 -3.11
C ALA A 115 -16.10 21.33 -4.27
N ARG A 116 -15.16 21.39 -5.22
CA ARG A 116 -15.24 22.27 -6.39
C ARG A 116 -16.10 21.61 -7.47
N ARG A 117 -17.28 22.19 -7.75
CA ARG A 117 -18.22 21.74 -8.80
C ARG A 117 -17.58 21.30 -10.14
N PRO A 118 -16.64 22.04 -10.75
CA PRO A 118 -16.03 21.59 -12.01
C PRO A 118 -15.20 20.31 -11.84
N VAL A 119 -14.50 20.16 -10.70
CA VAL A 119 -13.73 18.96 -10.39
C VAL A 119 -14.67 17.77 -10.17
N ALA A 120 -15.70 17.94 -9.35
CA ALA A 120 -16.72 16.91 -9.13
C ALA A 120 -17.40 16.47 -10.43
N ALA A 121 -17.73 17.40 -11.33
CA ALA A 121 -18.35 17.07 -12.61
C ALA A 121 -17.42 16.25 -13.54
N VAL A 122 -16.13 16.58 -13.58
CA VAL A 122 -15.13 15.82 -14.35
C VAL A 122 -14.93 14.44 -13.74
N ALA A 123 -14.75 14.37 -12.42
CA ALA A 123 -14.57 13.13 -11.67
C ALA A 123 -15.79 12.20 -11.80
N GLY A 124 -17.02 12.75 -11.72
CA GLY A 124 -18.25 11.99 -11.89
C GLY A 124 -18.39 11.39 -13.29
N ARG A 125 -18.02 12.14 -14.35
CA ARG A 125 -17.97 11.58 -15.71
C ARG A 125 -16.94 10.47 -15.85
N MET A 126 -15.78 10.61 -15.20
CA MET A 126 -14.75 9.58 -15.19
C MET A 126 -15.21 8.32 -14.44
N ALA A 127 -15.83 8.48 -13.27
CA ALA A 127 -16.40 7.39 -12.48
C ALA A 127 -17.47 6.63 -13.28
N ALA A 128 -18.43 7.32 -13.90
CA ALA A 128 -19.45 6.69 -14.74
C ALA A 128 -18.85 5.91 -15.93
N ARG A 129 -17.80 6.46 -16.56
CA ARG A 129 -17.07 5.77 -17.63
C ARG A 129 -16.36 4.51 -17.12
N TRP A 130 -15.70 4.59 -15.96
CA TRP A 130 -15.00 3.46 -15.36
C TRP A 130 -15.95 2.37 -14.92
N GLU A 131 -17.06 2.71 -14.27
CA GLU A 131 -18.12 1.76 -13.93
C GLU A 131 -18.65 1.04 -15.16
N SER A 132 -19.08 1.80 -16.18
CA SER A 132 -19.60 1.25 -17.42
C SER A 132 -18.58 0.34 -18.12
N SER A 133 -17.29 0.72 -18.07
CA SER A 133 -16.24 -0.07 -18.71
C SER A 133 -15.83 -1.29 -17.90
N GLY A 134 -15.81 -1.19 -16.57
CA GLY A 134 -15.57 -2.30 -15.67
C GLY A 134 -16.70 -3.32 -15.76
N ALA A 135 -17.96 -2.89 -15.80
CA ALA A 135 -19.12 -3.76 -15.98
C ALA A 135 -19.07 -4.55 -17.30
N ARG A 136 -18.67 -3.90 -18.41
CA ARG A 136 -18.47 -4.61 -19.69
C ARG A 136 -17.34 -5.64 -19.61
N THR A 137 -16.21 -5.31 -18.98
CA THR A 137 -15.10 -6.25 -18.84
C THR A 137 -15.44 -7.41 -17.91
N ALA A 138 -16.14 -7.15 -16.80
CA ALA A 138 -16.68 -8.15 -15.88
C ALA A 138 -17.60 -9.13 -16.60
N ALA A 139 -18.61 -8.63 -17.31
CA ALA A 139 -19.54 -9.47 -18.08
C ALA A 139 -18.81 -10.31 -19.13
N ALA A 140 -17.78 -9.75 -19.78
CA ALA A 140 -16.98 -10.46 -20.77
C ALA A 140 -15.97 -11.47 -20.18
N VAL A 141 -15.89 -11.61 -18.86
CA VAL A 141 -15.25 -12.74 -18.15
C VAL A 141 -16.27 -13.54 -17.32
N GLY A 142 -17.57 -13.35 -17.56
CA GLY A 142 -18.65 -14.05 -16.86
C GLY A 142 -18.86 -13.65 -15.40
N PHE A 143 -18.27 -12.54 -14.95
CA PHE A 143 -18.44 -12.03 -13.59
C PHE A 143 -19.63 -11.07 -13.52
N ASP A 144 -20.47 -11.20 -12.50
CA ASP A 144 -21.57 -10.26 -12.24
C ASP A 144 -21.04 -8.99 -11.57
N PRO A 145 -21.00 -7.83 -12.26
CA PRO A 145 -20.56 -6.57 -11.66
C PRO A 145 -21.55 -6.03 -10.63
N GLY A 146 -22.80 -6.51 -10.60
CA GLY A 146 -23.83 -6.07 -9.66
C GLY A 146 -23.41 -6.27 -8.22
N VAL A 147 -22.76 -7.39 -7.89
CA VAL A 147 -22.28 -7.68 -6.52
C VAL A 147 -21.32 -6.61 -5.99
N LEU A 148 -20.47 -6.04 -6.86
CA LEU A 148 -19.55 -4.96 -6.47
C LEU A 148 -20.27 -3.62 -6.31
N ALA A 149 -21.23 -3.32 -7.19
CA ALA A 149 -22.04 -2.11 -7.09
C ALA A 149 -22.93 -2.12 -5.84
N ASP A 150 -23.57 -3.26 -5.57
CA ASP A 150 -24.41 -3.49 -4.39
C ASP A 150 -23.61 -3.40 -3.08
N ALA A 151 -22.35 -3.85 -3.08
CA ALA A 151 -21.47 -3.68 -1.94
C ALA A 151 -21.19 -2.20 -1.64
N VAL A 152 -20.88 -1.40 -2.67
CA VAL A 152 -20.67 0.05 -2.51
C VAL A 152 -21.93 0.74 -1.99
N GLU A 153 -23.09 0.42 -2.56
CA GLU A 153 -24.35 1.03 -2.12
C GLU A 153 -24.72 0.64 -0.67
N ARG A 154 -24.56 -0.64 -0.31
CA ARG A 154 -24.79 -1.11 1.06
C ARG A 154 -23.84 -0.45 2.05
N GLN A 155 -22.57 -0.26 1.68
CA GLN A 155 -21.60 0.43 2.52
C GLN A 155 -22.06 1.84 2.87
N THR A 156 -22.40 2.66 1.87
CA THR A 156 -22.89 4.04 2.08
C THR A 156 -24.13 4.08 2.98
N ARG A 157 -25.06 3.14 2.82
CA ARG A 157 -26.25 3.07 3.70
C ARG A 157 -25.86 2.78 5.15
N LEU A 158 -25.02 1.77 5.37
CA LEU A 158 -24.62 1.34 6.71
C LEU A 158 -23.84 2.42 7.48
N GLU A 159 -23.03 3.21 6.79
CA GLU A 159 -22.24 4.29 7.42
C GLU A 159 -23.10 5.48 7.88
N THR A 160 -24.29 5.65 7.30
CA THR A 160 -25.23 6.71 7.70
C THR A 160 -26.18 6.31 8.83
N GLU A 161 -26.26 5.03 9.16
CA GLU A 161 -27.19 4.51 10.16
C GLU A 161 -26.49 4.32 11.52
N PRO A 162 -27.04 4.85 12.63
CA PRO A 162 -26.43 4.68 13.94
C PRO A 162 -26.61 3.26 14.48
N GLY A 163 -25.74 2.86 15.42
CA GLY A 163 -25.89 1.62 16.18
C GLY A 163 -25.46 0.34 15.46
N ARG A 164 -24.68 0.48 14.37
CA ARG A 164 -24.08 -0.65 13.66
C ARG A 164 -22.91 -1.25 14.44
N THR A 165 -22.74 -2.55 14.31
CA THR A 165 -21.56 -3.26 14.79
C THR A 165 -20.42 -3.17 13.78
N LEU A 166 -19.17 -3.29 14.24
CA LEU A 166 -18.02 -3.23 13.35
C LEU A 166 -18.04 -4.34 12.28
N LEU A 167 -18.56 -5.52 12.61
CA LEU A 167 -18.69 -6.63 11.65
C LEU A 167 -19.77 -6.38 10.58
N GLU A 168 -20.85 -5.68 10.92
CA GLU A 168 -21.83 -5.25 9.91
C GLU A 168 -21.20 -4.24 8.94
N LEU A 169 -20.36 -3.33 9.45
CA LEU A 169 -19.68 -2.32 8.64
C LEU A 169 -18.62 -2.92 7.70
N THR A 170 -17.98 -4.05 8.06
CA THR A 170 -17.03 -4.72 7.16
C THR A 170 -17.71 -5.60 6.11
N GLY A 171 -18.95 -6.06 6.39
CA GLY A 171 -19.70 -7.02 5.57
C GLY A 171 -19.76 -6.72 4.06
N PRO A 172 -20.06 -5.48 3.60
CA PRO A 172 -20.11 -5.20 2.17
C PRO A 172 -18.77 -5.40 1.46
N THR A 173 -17.67 -4.96 2.08
CA THR A 173 -16.31 -5.20 1.56
C THR A 173 -15.96 -6.70 1.55
N GLU A 174 -16.37 -7.43 2.58
CA GLU A 174 -16.20 -8.90 2.65
C GLU A 174 -16.92 -9.60 1.48
N ASP A 175 -18.18 -9.26 1.22
CA ASP A 175 -18.96 -9.83 0.12
C ASP A 175 -18.34 -9.52 -1.26
N ALA A 176 -17.90 -8.27 -1.47
CA ALA A 176 -17.31 -7.84 -2.74
C ALA A 176 -16.02 -8.61 -3.06
N VAL A 177 -15.12 -8.73 -2.07
CA VAL A 177 -13.85 -9.47 -2.24
C VAL A 177 -14.11 -10.96 -2.36
N ALA A 178 -15.03 -11.52 -1.56
CA ALA A 178 -15.44 -12.92 -1.64
C ALA A 178 -15.94 -13.28 -3.04
N ALA A 179 -16.81 -12.46 -3.63
CA ALA A 179 -17.31 -12.68 -4.99
C ALA A 179 -16.19 -12.65 -6.03
N ALA A 180 -15.29 -11.67 -5.96
CA ALA A 180 -14.16 -11.56 -6.89
C ALA A 180 -13.20 -12.75 -6.76
N PHE A 181 -12.90 -13.20 -5.54
CA PHE A 181 -12.03 -14.35 -5.30
C PHE A 181 -12.70 -15.64 -5.76
N ALA A 182 -13.96 -15.88 -5.41
CA ALA A 182 -14.71 -17.07 -5.81
C ALA A 182 -14.79 -17.19 -7.34
N HIS A 183 -14.94 -16.09 -8.06
CA HIS A 183 -14.98 -16.11 -9.53
C HIS A 183 -13.66 -16.59 -10.16
N THR A 184 -12.53 -16.49 -9.46
CA THR A 184 -11.26 -17.04 -9.95
C THR A 184 -11.29 -18.56 -10.11
N ALA A 185 -12.10 -19.28 -9.31
CA ALA A 185 -12.33 -20.71 -9.48
C ALA A 185 -13.09 -21.03 -10.77
N VAL A 186 -14.05 -20.17 -11.16
CA VAL A 186 -14.77 -20.30 -12.43
C VAL A 186 -13.82 -20.12 -13.60
N LEU A 187 -13.02 -19.05 -13.58
CA LEU A 187 -12.02 -18.77 -14.62
C LEU A 187 -10.96 -19.88 -14.74
N ALA A 188 -10.56 -20.48 -13.61
CA ALA A 188 -9.59 -21.56 -13.60
C ALA A 188 -10.19 -22.95 -13.89
N GLY A 189 -11.52 -23.07 -14.04
CA GLY A 189 -12.20 -24.36 -14.22
C GLY A 189 -12.12 -25.28 -13.00
N LYS A 190 -11.99 -24.73 -11.79
CA LYS A 190 -11.86 -25.45 -10.51
C LYS A 190 -12.99 -25.09 -9.54
N PRO A 191 -14.25 -25.49 -9.81
CA PRO A 191 -15.40 -25.07 -8.99
C PRO A 191 -15.30 -25.49 -7.51
N HIS A 192 -14.56 -26.57 -7.18
CA HIS A 192 -14.32 -26.99 -5.80
C HIS A 192 -13.53 -25.98 -4.97
N ASN A 193 -12.78 -25.06 -5.59
CA ASN A 193 -12.09 -23.99 -4.88
C ASN A 193 -13.02 -22.81 -4.53
N ALA A 194 -14.25 -22.74 -5.05
CA ALA A 194 -15.11 -21.57 -4.92
C ALA A 194 -15.47 -21.23 -3.47
N GLU A 195 -15.75 -22.23 -2.64
CA GLU A 195 -16.07 -22.05 -1.22
C GLU A 195 -14.84 -21.58 -0.42
N PRO A 196 -13.67 -22.25 -0.47
CA PRO A 196 -12.45 -21.72 0.16
C PRO A 196 -12.05 -20.32 -0.34
N LEU A 197 -12.26 -20.00 -1.62
CA LEU A 197 -11.99 -18.66 -2.16
C LEU A 197 -12.96 -17.61 -1.63
N THR A 198 -14.23 -17.99 -1.44
CA THR A 198 -15.24 -17.14 -0.81
C THR A 198 -14.80 -16.80 0.62
N GLU A 199 -14.42 -17.82 1.41
CA GLU A 199 -13.95 -17.61 2.78
C GLU A 199 -12.67 -16.79 2.86
N ALA A 200 -11.70 -17.08 1.99
CA ALA A 200 -10.48 -16.29 1.87
C ALA A 200 -10.80 -14.82 1.53
N GLY A 201 -11.75 -14.59 0.62
CA GLY A 201 -12.15 -13.25 0.23
C GLY A 201 -12.89 -12.50 1.34
N ARG A 202 -13.75 -13.17 2.13
CA ARG A 202 -14.38 -12.58 3.32
C ARG A 202 -13.33 -12.15 4.34
N CYS A 203 -12.43 -13.06 4.71
CA CYS A 203 -11.36 -12.75 5.65
C CYS A 203 -10.46 -11.61 5.16
N PHE A 204 -10.08 -11.62 3.87
CA PHE A 204 -9.26 -10.56 3.29
C PHE A 204 -10.00 -9.21 3.25
N GLY A 205 -11.27 -9.20 2.86
CA GLY A 205 -12.09 -7.98 2.84
C GLY A 205 -12.23 -7.35 4.22
N ARG A 206 -12.42 -8.17 5.26
CA ARG A 206 -12.44 -7.71 6.65
C ARG A 206 -11.10 -7.08 7.04
N LEU A 207 -10.00 -7.77 6.74
CA LEU A 207 -8.65 -7.28 7.04
C LEU A 207 -8.35 -5.96 6.33
N ALA A 208 -8.69 -5.84 5.05
CA ALA A 208 -8.48 -4.63 4.28
C ALA A 208 -9.21 -3.43 4.91
N HIS A 209 -10.48 -3.62 5.27
CA HIS A 209 -11.29 -2.56 5.88
C HIS A 209 -10.78 -2.20 7.29
N LEU A 210 -10.51 -3.18 8.16
CA LEU A 210 -10.02 -2.91 9.51
C LEU A 210 -8.64 -2.24 9.50
N VAL A 211 -7.74 -2.66 8.62
CA VAL A 211 -6.41 -2.06 8.51
C VAL A 211 -6.50 -0.61 8.01
N ASP A 212 -7.34 -0.32 7.02
CA ASP A 212 -7.61 1.04 6.54
C ASP A 212 -8.11 1.93 7.70
N ALA A 213 -9.10 1.44 8.45
CA ALA A 213 -9.66 2.17 9.59
C ALA A 213 -8.65 2.44 10.72
N VAL A 214 -7.66 1.57 10.92
CA VAL A 214 -6.59 1.78 11.91
C VAL A 214 -5.50 2.71 11.37
N GLU A 215 -5.12 2.58 10.09
CA GLU A 215 -4.14 3.47 9.44
C GLU A 215 -4.63 4.93 9.47
N ASP A 216 -5.93 5.15 9.22
CA ASP A 216 -6.51 6.50 9.11
C ASP A 216 -7.07 7.06 10.44
N LEU A 217 -7.07 6.27 11.54
CA LEU A 217 -7.75 6.61 12.80
C LEU A 217 -7.42 8.00 13.37
N GLU A 218 -6.14 8.37 13.42
CA GLU A 218 -5.73 9.67 13.96
C GLU A 218 -6.08 10.83 13.01
N ALA A 219 -5.94 10.62 11.71
CA ALA A 219 -6.26 11.62 10.69
C ALA A 219 -7.77 11.88 10.66
N ASP A 220 -8.59 10.83 10.69
CA ASP A 220 -10.04 10.93 10.69
C ASP A 220 -10.55 11.61 11.96
N ARG A 221 -9.99 11.25 13.12
CA ARG A 221 -10.32 11.90 14.39
C ARG A 221 -10.01 13.39 14.34
N ALA A 222 -8.85 13.77 13.81
CA ALA A 222 -8.43 15.17 13.71
C ALA A 222 -9.30 15.96 12.71
N ALA A 223 -9.74 15.32 11.63
CA ALA A 223 -10.59 15.93 10.61
C ALA A 223 -12.09 15.93 10.98
N GLY A 224 -12.49 15.15 11.99
CA GLY A 224 -13.91 14.88 12.26
C GLY A 224 -14.58 14.04 11.15
N ALA A 225 -13.78 13.29 10.39
CA ALA A 225 -14.26 12.40 9.33
C ALA A 225 -14.83 11.11 9.92
N TYR A 226 -15.63 10.41 9.11
CA TYR A 226 -16.17 9.12 9.51
C TYR A 226 -15.05 8.07 9.59
N ASN A 227 -14.99 7.35 10.71
CA ASN A 227 -14.12 6.20 10.88
C ASN A 227 -14.91 5.10 11.61
N PRO A 228 -14.94 3.84 11.10
CA PRO A 228 -15.80 2.80 11.66
C PRO A 228 -15.40 2.41 13.10
N LEU A 229 -14.14 2.58 13.51
CA LEU A 229 -13.72 2.34 14.89
C LEU A 229 -14.27 3.42 15.84
N LEU A 230 -14.25 4.68 15.40
CA LEU A 230 -14.82 5.80 16.17
C LEU A 230 -16.35 5.68 16.25
N ALA A 231 -17.00 5.39 15.12
CA ALA A 231 -18.46 5.29 15.03
C ALA A 231 -19.04 4.17 15.92
N THR A 232 -18.29 3.07 16.07
CA THR A 232 -18.70 1.91 16.89
C THR A 232 -18.16 1.94 18.32
N GLY A 233 -17.26 2.87 18.64
CA GLY A 233 -16.53 2.89 19.92
C GLY A 233 -15.57 1.71 20.08
N THR A 234 -15.18 1.05 18.99
CA THR A 234 -14.30 -0.13 19.04
C THR A 234 -12.85 0.29 19.27
N GLY A 235 -12.25 -0.20 20.36
CA GLY A 235 -10.84 0.06 20.68
C GLY A 235 -9.86 -0.75 19.82
N LEU A 236 -8.60 -0.30 19.74
CA LEU A 236 -7.54 -0.95 18.96
C LEU A 236 -7.31 -2.42 19.36
N ALA A 237 -7.46 -2.78 20.64
CA ALA A 237 -7.30 -4.15 21.09
C ALA A 237 -8.34 -5.09 20.48
N GLU A 238 -9.59 -4.64 20.36
CA GLU A 238 -10.67 -5.42 19.76
C GLU A 238 -10.52 -5.48 18.24
N ALA A 239 -10.17 -4.36 17.59
CA ALA A 239 -9.83 -4.35 16.17
C ALA A 239 -8.67 -5.32 15.86
N ARG A 240 -7.66 -5.38 16.73
CA ARG A 240 -6.54 -6.33 16.60
C ARG A 240 -7.01 -7.78 16.71
N ARG A 241 -7.86 -8.09 17.70
CA ARG A 241 -8.43 -9.44 17.87
C ARG A 241 -9.18 -9.89 16.62
N LEU A 242 -10.02 -9.02 16.06
CA LEU A 242 -10.76 -9.31 14.82
C LEU A 242 -9.83 -9.52 13.61
N CYS A 243 -8.74 -8.77 13.52
CA CYS A 243 -7.70 -9.01 12.52
C CYS A 243 -7.01 -10.37 12.72
N ASP A 244 -6.66 -10.75 13.95
CA ASP A 244 -6.01 -12.03 14.23
C ASP A 244 -6.93 -13.22 13.89
N ASP A 245 -8.23 -13.10 14.19
CA ASP A 245 -9.26 -14.09 13.81
C ASP A 245 -9.35 -14.21 12.27
N ALA A 246 -9.41 -13.09 11.55
CA ALA A 246 -9.46 -13.07 10.09
C ALA A 246 -8.16 -13.57 9.44
N LEU A 247 -6.99 -13.30 10.05
CA LEU A 247 -5.70 -13.84 9.59
C LEU A 247 -5.66 -15.37 9.72
N LEU A 248 -6.25 -15.91 10.80
CA LEU A 248 -6.37 -17.36 10.98
C LEU A 248 -7.31 -17.96 9.92
N GLY A 249 -8.49 -17.38 9.73
CA GLY A 249 -9.46 -17.80 8.71
C GLY A 249 -8.85 -17.78 7.29
N LEU A 250 -8.19 -16.68 6.93
CA LEU A 250 -7.51 -16.54 5.63
C LEU A 250 -6.44 -17.62 5.43
N ARG A 251 -5.64 -17.92 6.46
CA ARG A 251 -4.61 -18.97 6.39
C ARG A 251 -5.20 -20.36 6.17
N LEU A 252 -6.31 -20.68 6.85
CA LEU A 252 -6.99 -21.96 6.71
C LEU A 252 -7.63 -22.09 5.33
N ALA A 253 -8.38 -21.08 4.89
CA ALA A 253 -9.00 -21.04 3.58
C ALA A 253 -7.98 -21.18 2.44
N VAL A 254 -6.82 -20.50 2.54
CA VAL A 254 -5.73 -20.63 1.54
C VAL A 254 -5.06 -22.02 1.58
N ALA A 255 -5.07 -22.71 2.72
CA ALA A 255 -4.52 -24.05 2.82
C ALA A 255 -5.37 -25.07 2.04
N ASP A 256 -6.70 -24.92 2.10
CA ASP A 256 -7.67 -25.80 1.47
C ASP A 256 -7.75 -25.65 -0.07
N LEU A 257 -7.20 -24.56 -0.62
CA LEU A 257 -7.16 -24.36 -2.07
C LEU A 257 -6.32 -25.41 -2.79
N ASP A 258 -6.87 -25.97 -3.87
CA ASP A 258 -6.14 -26.75 -4.85
C ASP A 258 -5.47 -25.82 -5.89
N LEU A 259 -4.21 -25.47 -5.60
CA LEU A 259 -3.37 -24.61 -6.42
C LEU A 259 -2.20 -25.40 -7.04
N GLN A 260 -1.93 -25.12 -8.32
CA GLN A 260 -0.75 -25.60 -9.03
C GLN A 260 0.52 -24.89 -8.56
N GLU A 261 0.46 -23.57 -8.35
CA GLU A 261 1.54 -22.78 -7.76
C GLU A 261 1.04 -22.14 -6.46
N ARG A 262 1.71 -22.45 -5.35
CA ARG A 262 1.31 -21.97 -4.01
C ARG A 262 2.21 -20.86 -3.47
N GLY A 263 3.43 -20.73 -3.95
CA GLY A 263 4.46 -19.84 -3.45
C GLY A 263 4.01 -18.38 -3.44
N LEU A 264 3.51 -17.87 -4.58
CA LEU A 264 3.12 -16.46 -4.67
C LEU A 264 1.86 -16.17 -3.86
N VAL A 265 0.86 -17.05 -3.92
CA VAL A 265 -0.39 -16.92 -3.14
C VAL A 265 -0.09 -16.89 -1.64
N LYS A 266 0.72 -17.85 -1.14
CA LYS A 266 1.10 -17.89 0.28
C LYS A 266 1.94 -16.68 0.69
N ALA A 267 2.83 -16.20 -0.17
CA ALA A 267 3.60 -15.00 0.12
C ALA A 267 2.66 -13.80 0.30
N LEU A 268 1.76 -13.54 -0.65
CA LEU A 268 0.90 -12.37 -0.63
C LEU A 268 -0.21 -12.49 0.44
N LEU A 269 -1.03 -13.54 0.41
CA LEU A 269 -2.23 -13.64 1.26
C LEU A 269 -1.94 -14.07 2.70
N VAL A 270 -0.84 -14.78 2.97
CA VAL A 270 -0.56 -15.28 4.33
C VAL A 270 0.55 -14.48 5.00
N LYS A 271 1.70 -14.32 4.33
CA LYS A 271 2.86 -13.66 4.94
C LYS A 271 2.75 -12.14 4.91
N GLU A 272 2.47 -11.55 3.75
CA GLU A 272 2.45 -10.10 3.59
C GLU A 272 1.24 -9.45 4.25
N VAL A 273 0.05 -10.06 4.17
CA VAL A 273 -1.13 -9.56 4.90
C VAL A 273 -0.88 -9.53 6.41
N ARG A 274 -0.32 -10.60 7.00
CA ARG A 274 0.08 -10.61 8.43
C ARG A 274 1.07 -9.50 8.75
N ARG A 275 2.13 -9.35 7.95
CA ARG A 275 3.13 -8.28 8.12
C ARG A 275 2.51 -6.89 8.08
N SER A 276 1.53 -6.67 7.19
CA SER A 276 0.83 -5.39 7.10
C SER A 276 -0.01 -5.12 8.35
N VAL A 277 -0.75 -6.11 8.85
CA VAL A 277 -1.45 -5.99 10.15
C VAL A 277 -0.47 -5.65 11.27
N ASP A 278 0.61 -6.43 11.42
CA ASP A 278 1.61 -6.21 12.48
C ASP A 278 2.25 -4.81 12.41
N ARG A 279 2.54 -4.33 11.20
CA ARG A 279 3.09 -2.98 10.95
C ARG A 279 2.12 -1.88 11.38
N VAL A 280 0.85 -2.01 11.04
CA VAL A 280 -0.15 -0.96 11.32
C VAL A 280 -0.42 -0.88 12.82
N PHE A 281 -0.59 -2.03 13.49
CA PHE A 281 -0.81 -2.04 14.93
C PHE A 281 0.43 -1.70 15.76
N SER A 282 1.65 -1.88 15.24
CA SER A 282 2.87 -1.43 15.94
C SER A 282 3.05 0.09 15.88
N GLN A 283 2.66 0.72 14.77
CA GLN A 283 2.69 2.17 14.61
C GLN A 283 1.61 2.87 15.43
N SER A 284 0.43 2.26 15.56
CA SER A 284 -0.70 2.82 16.31
C SER A 284 -0.66 2.49 17.81
N SER A 285 0.38 1.80 18.30
CA SER A 285 0.50 1.47 19.73
C SER A 285 1.11 2.65 20.51
N PRO A 286 0.55 3.07 21.66
CA PRO A 286 1.06 4.20 22.45
C PRO A 286 2.54 4.07 22.88
N ALA A 287 3.07 2.84 22.96
CA ALA A 287 4.46 2.58 23.30
C ALA A 287 5.45 3.01 22.20
N ALA A 288 5.02 3.07 20.93
CA ALA A 288 5.87 3.51 19.81
C ALA A 288 6.11 5.04 19.81
N CYS A 289 5.26 5.81 20.49
CA CYS A 289 5.42 7.26 20.67
C CYS A 289 6.31 7.62 21.86
N ALA A 290 6.72 6.66 22.69
CA ALA A 290 7.65 6.87 23.80
C ALA A 290 9.10 6.67 23.32
N ARG A 291 9.62 7.59 22.51
CA ARG A 291 11.08 7.74 22.44
C ARG A 291 11.55 8.22 23.82
N PRO A 292 12.54 7.59 24.46
CA PRO A 292 13.16 8.19 25.63
C PRO A 292 13.73 9.53 25.19
N ALA A 293 13.29 10.60 25.85
CA ALA A 293 13.99 11.88 25.77
C ALA A 293 15.48 11.62 26.07
N PRO A 294 16.43 12.23 25.35
CA PRO A 294 17.84 12.06 25.66
C PRO A 294 18.04 12.52 27.11
N GLY A 295 18.23 11.55 28.00
CA GLY A 295 18.35 11.76 29.42
C GLY A 295 19.59 12.60 29.68
N GLY A 296 19.37 13.86 30.04
CA GLY A 296 20.38 14.66 30.73
C GLY A 296 20.65 13.97 32.06
N THR A 297 21.87 13.46 32.22
CA THR A 297 22.40 13.00 33.51
C THR A 297 22.37 14.17 34.49
N ALA A 298 21.43 14.13 35.41
CA ALA A 298 21.48 14.96 36.61
C ALA A 298 22.62 14.45 37.49
N GLN A 299 23.69 15.24 37.59
CA GLN A 299 24.66 15.12 38.66
C GLN A 299 24.73 16.45 39.40
N GLU A 300 24.33 16.41 40.65
CA GLU A 300 24.36 17.49 41.62
C GLU A 300 25.80 17.96 41.87
N ALA A 301 26.04 19.28 41.80
CA ALA A 301 27.11 19.93 42.54
C ALA A 301 26.86 21.45 42.70
N ALA A 302 26.59 21.83 43.95
CA ALA A 302 27.01 23.02 44.71
C ALA A 302 26.75 24.46 44.20
N ALA A 303 26.22 25.26 45.14
CA ALA A 303 25.85 26.67 45.04
C ALA A 303 27.02 27.67 45.00
N GLY A 304 26.82 28.80 44.31
CA GLY A 304 27.63 30.03 44.37
C GLY A 304 26.93 31.21 43.65
N PRO A 305 27.13 32.49 44.04
CA PRO A 305 26.09 33.52 43.94
C PRO A 305 26.12 34.43 42.70
N ARG A 306 24.91 34.89 42.34
CA ARG A 306 24.45 36.08 41.57
C ARG A 306 25.49 36.89 40.76
N GLY A 307 25.24 36.99 39.45
CA GLY A 307 25.71 38.07 38.58
C GLY A 307 24.65 38.42 37.52
N ASN A 308 24.25 39.69 37.47
CA ASN A 308 23.32 40.26 36.49
C ASN A 308 23.95 40.30 35.08
N GLY A 309 23.20 39.89 34.07
CA GLY A 309 23.57 40.09 32.66
C GLY A 309 22.44 39.63 31.73
N SER A 310 21.71 40.57 31.16
CA SER A 310 20.71 40.33 30.12
C SER A 310 21.37 39.80 28.85
N PRO A 311 20.83 38.77 28.16
CA PRO A 311 21.30 38.39 26.83
C PRO A 311 20.58 39.19 25.75
N GLU A 312 21.41 39.85 24.95
CA GLU A 312 21.16 40.61 23.74
C GLU A 312 20.53 39.74 22.63
N ALA A 313 19.55 40.29 21.91
CA ALA A 313 18.88 39.62 20.79
C ALA A 313 19.75 39.66 19.52
N PRO A 314 19.80 38.57 18.71
CA PRO A 314 20.49 38.60 17.43
C PRO A 314 19.67 39.37 16.36
N PRO A 315 20.35 39.95 15.35
CA PRO A 315 19.78 40.97 14.47
C PRO A 315 18.84 40.40 13.39
N VAL A 316 17.99 41.29 12.89
CA VAL A 316 16.98 41.10 11.86
C VAL A 316 17.65 41.17 10.48
N ASP A 317 17.54 40.13 9.66
CA ASP A 317 18.03 40.14 8.28
C ASP A 317 17.01 40.80 7.32
N ASP A 318 17.50 41.78 6.55
CA ASP A 318 16.83 42.57 5.50
C ASP A 318 16.73 41.75 4.18
N PRO A 319 15.62 41.79 3.41
CA PRO A 319 15.40 40.89 2.30
C PRO A 319 16.00 41.47 1.01
N GLY A 320 17.24 41.10 0.68
CA GLY A 320 17.86 41.75 -0.47
C GLY A 320 19.19 41.23 -1.00
N THR A 321 19.61 40.00 -0.74
CA THR A 321 20.78 39.42 -1.46
C THR A 321 20.62 37.90 -1.63
N ALA A 322 20.69 37.43 -2.88
CA ALA A 322 20.67 35.99 -3.17
C ALA A 322 21.99 35.36 -2.74
N ALA A 323 21.92 34.34 -1.88
CA ALA A 323 23.07 33.59 -1.39
C ALA A 323 23.84 32.90 -2.55
N PRO A 324 25.17 32.74 -2.43
CA PRO A 324 25.98 32.06 -3.45
C PRO A 324 25.56 30.59 -3.60
N ARG A 325 25.43 30.11 -4.84
CA ARG A 325 25.03 28.73 -5.16
C ARG A 325 26.07 27.70 -4.67
N ASP A 326 25.61 26.72 -3.90
CA ASP A 326 26.40 25.55 -3.46
C ASP A 326 26.85 24.71 -4.67
N PRO A 327 28.16 24.45 -4.86
CA PRO A 327 28.70 23.64 -5.94
C PRO A 327 28.19 22.18 -6.02
N ARG A 328 27.51 21.68 -4.97
CA ARG A 328 26.92 20.32 -4.94
C ARG A 328 25.54 20.25 -5.62
N LEU A 329 24.97 21.38 -6.01
CA LEU A 329 23.67 21.47 -6.70
C LEU A 329 23.86 21.18 -8.21
N LYS A 330 23.31 20.05 -8.71
CA LYS A 330 23.12 19.88 -10.15
C LYS A 330 21.99 20.82 -10.63
N PRO A 331 22.11 21.45 -11.81
CA PRO A 331 21.09 22.37 -12.30
C PRO A 331 19.76 21.65 -12.50
N GLU A 332 18.68 22.30 -12.06
CA GLU A 332 17.29 21.88 -12.27
C GLU A 332 17.04 21.71 -13.79
N PRO A 333 16.61 20.52 -14.27
CA PRO A 333 16.08 20.42 -15.61
C PRO A 333 14.74 21.17 -15.63
N GLY A 334 14.73 22.39 -16.18
CA GLY A 334 13.55 23.23 -16.27
C GLY A 334 12.38 22.44 -16.85
N CYS A 335 11.32 22.28 -16.06
CA CYS A 335 10.22 21.38 -16.41
C CYS A 335 8.87 22.06 -16.29
N GLY A 336 8.17 22.19 -17.43
CA GLY A 336 6.86 22.83 -17.51
C GLY A 336 5.73 22.04 -16.80
N PRO A 337 4.57 22.69 -16.60
CA PRO A 337 3.49 22.21 -15.72
C PRO A 337 2.82 20.89 -16.13
N ARG A 338 3.16 20.32 -17.30
CA ARG A 338 2.65 19.02 -17.78
C ARG A 338 3.44 17.82 -17.23
N LEU A 339 4.66 18.01 -16.72
CA LEU A 339 5.45 16.90 -16.13
C LEU A 339 5.16 16.68 -14.64
N CYS A 340 4.54 17.65 -13.95
CA CYS A 340 4.19 17.56 -12.52
C CYS A 340 3.22 16.41 -12.19
N PHE A 341 2.28 16.09 -13.08
CA PHE A 341 1.31 15.03 -12.82
C PHE A 341 1.90 13.62 -12.93
N ALA A 342 2.93 13.43 -13.75
CA ALA A 342 3.55 12.12 -13.96
C ALA A 342 4.64 11.82 -12.92
N LEU A 343 5.41 12.82 -12.49
CA LEU A 343 6.49 12.66 -11.51
C LEU A 343 6.00 12.71 -10.05
N GLY A 344 4.99 13.53 -9.73
CA GLY A 344 4.45 13.63 -8.37
C GLY A 344 3.86 12.31 -7.86
N PHE A 345 3.23 11.52 -8.74
CA PHE A 345 2.70 10.19 -8.42
C PHE A 345 3.75 9.07 -8.43
N MET A 346 4.90 9.28 -9.08
CA MET A 346 5.92 8.25 -9.28
C MET A 346 6.90 8.12 -8.11
N LEU A 347 7.08 9.20 -7.35
CA LEU A 347 8.18 9.34 -6.40
C LEU A 347 7.81 8.99 -4.94
N CYS A 348 6.52 9.03 -4.58
CA CYS A 348 6.05 8.78 -3.21
C CYS A 348 5.99 7.30 -2.79
N SER A 349 6.10 6.35 -3.72
CA SER A 349 5.80 4.92 -3.41
C SER A 349 7.03 4.02 -3.22
N CYS A 350 8.25 4.53 -3.40
CA CYS A 350 9.45 3.69 -3.35
C CYS A 350 10.66 4.33 -2.63
N GLY A 351 10.49 5.45 -1.92
CA GLY A 351 11.57 6.04 -1.10
C GLY A 351 12.81 6.49 -1.89
N LEU A 352 12.72 6.59 -3.22
CA LEU A 352 13.80 7.05 -4.08
C LEU A 352 13.82 8.59 -4.25
N TYR A 353 12.77 9.28 -3.80
CA TYR A 353 12.72 10.73 -3.68
C TYR A 353 11.85 11.11 -2.50
N ARG A 354 12.45 11.84 -1.55
CA ARG A 354 11.78 12.43 -0.41
C ARG A 354 11.67 13.95 -0.61
N PRO A 355 10.50 14.54 -0.35
CA PRO A 355 10.28 15.98 -0.56
C PRO A 355 11.14 16.82 0.38
N PRO A 356 11.37 18.12 0.10
CA PRO A 356 12.28 18.97 0.88
C PRO A 356 11.97 19.10 2.37
N TRP A 357 10.74 18.80 2.80
CA TRP A 357 10.28 18.86 4.20
C TRP A 357 10.39 17.53 4.96
N ASP A 358 10.92 16.48 4.33
CA ASP A 358 11.15 15.19 4.97
C ASP A 358 12.50 15.21 5.72
N GLU A 359 12.45 15.04 7.05
CA GLU A 359 13.63 15.13 7.92
C GLU A 359 14.67 14.03 7.67
N ASP A 360 14.29 12.89 7.10
CA ASP A 360 15.22 11.81 6.79
C ASP A 360 15.70 11.84 5.33
N ARG A 361 15.37 12.90 4.57
CA ARG A 361 15.75 13.06 3.16
C ARG A 361 17.25 12.90 2.92
N TYR A 362 18.07 13.24 3.91
CA TYR A 362 19.53 13.25 3.82
C TYR A 362 20.20 12.04 4.50
N LYS A 363 19.44 11.11 5.10
CA LYS A 363 20.00 9.93 5.78
C LYS A 363 20.41 8.84 4.78
N SER A 364 21.58 8.26 4.99
CA SER A 364 22.10 7.12 4.22
C SER A 364 21.26 5.85 4.44
N CYS A 365 21.44 4.81 3.62
CA CYS A 365 20.69 3.54 3.80
C CYS A 365 20.97 2.88 5.15
N GLY A 366 22.20 2.99 5.65
CA GLY A 366 22.61 2.45 6.95
C GLY A 366 22.00 3.20 8.14
N GLU A 367 21.92 4.53 8.08
CA GLU A 367 21.32 5.36 9.15
C GLU A 367 19.79 5.21 9.23
N ARG A 368 19.16 4.59 8.22
CA ARG A 368 17.72 4.36 8.14
C ARG A 368 17.30 2.99 8.69
N LEU A 369 18.24 2.08 8.91
CA LEU A 369 17.98 0.72 9.36
C LEU A 369 18.62 0.51 10.73
N ASP A 370 17.78 0.33 11.76
CA ASP A 370 18.22 -0.21 13.04
C ASP A 370 18.65 -1.67 12.81
N CYS A 371 19.96 -1.89 12.72
CA CYS A 371 20.58 -3.19 12.43
C CYS A 371 20.58 -4.15 13.64
N GLY A 372 19.76 -3.92 14.66
CA GLY A 372 19.71 -4.73 15.88
C GLY A 372 19.15 -6.16 15.75
N GLY A 373 19.03 -6.77 14.56
CA GLY A 373 18.38 -8.08 14.47
C GLY A 373 18.51 -8.90 13.18
N CYS A 374 19.60 -8.80 12.41
CA CYS A 374 19.74 -9.53 11.15
C CYS A 374 21.08 -10.30 10.99
N ASP A 375 21.12 -11.55 11.43
CA ASP A 375 22.23 -12.51 11.23
C ASP A 375 22.32 -13.12 9.80
N ALA A 376 21.72 -12.50 8.78
CA ALA A 376 21.54 -13.14 7.47
C ALA A 376 21.95 -12.29 6.25
N CYS A 377 22.97 -11.42 6.39
CA CYS A 377 23.44 -10.53 5.31
C CYS A 377 24.51 -11.11 4.38
N GLY A 378 24.60 -12.43 4.21
CA GLY A 378 25.60 -13.06 3.34
C GLY A 378 25.38 -12.92 1.82
N GLN A 379 24.24 -12.40 1.35
CA GLN A 379 23.88 -12.44 -0.09
C GLN A 379 23.37 -11.11 -0.68
N CYS A 380 23.52 -9.99 0.05
CA CYS A 380 23.06 -8.67 -0.42
C CYS A 380 24.13 -7.84 -1.16
N CYS A 381 25.33 -8.37 -1.38
CA CYS A 381 26.50 -7.56 -1.76
C CYS A 381 26.59 -7.15 -3.25
N ASP A 382 25.77 -7.69 -4.15
CA ASP A 382 25.94 -7.41 -5.60
C ASP A 382 25.27 -6.12 -6.11
N ALA A 383 24.49 -5.42 -5.27
CA ALA A 383 23.81 -4.18 -5.65
C ALA A 383 24.24 -2.94 -4.85
N CYS A 384 25.23 -3.08 -3.95
CA CYS A 384 25.76 -2.00 -3.12
C CYS A 384 27.25 -1.79 -3.42
N SER A 385 27.57 -1.29 -4.62
CA SER A 385 28.89 -0.78 -4.96
C SER A 385 29.16 0.52 -4.17
N GLY A 386 29.58 0.36 -2.91
CA GLY A 386 29.96 1.48 -2.03
C GLY A 386 30.04 1.16 -0.54
N CYS A 387 29.65 -0.04 -0.09
CA CYS A 387 29.70 -0.41 1.34
C CYS A 387 30.90 -1.30 1.71
N CYS A 388 31.83 -1.58 0.78
CA CYS A 388 32.88 -2.58 1.00
C CYS A 388 34.13 -2.08 1.76
N ASP A 389 34.22 -0.81 2.16
CA ASP A 389 35.46 -0.30 2.79
C ASP A 389 35.46 -0.31 4.33
N ALA A 390 34.38 -0.77 4.99
CA ALA A 390 34.27 -0.75 6.45
C ALA A 390 34.06 -2.12 7.13
N CYS A 391 34.08 -3.24 6.39
CA CYS A 391 33.78 -4.56 6.94
C CYS A 391 34.83 -5.63 6.60
N SER A 392 36.11 -5.27 6.61
CA SER A 392 37.22 -6.22 6.56
C SER A 392 37.72 -6.59 7.96
N CYS A 393 36.86 -7.15 8.83
CA CYS A 393 37.26 -7.56 10.19
C CYS A 393 36.43 -8.73 10.79
N CYS A 394 35.98 -9.71 10.00
CA CYS A 394 35.35 -10.92 10.55
C CYS A 394 36.16 -12.17 10.22
N GLY A 395 37.34 -12.28 10.85
CA GLY A 395 38.06 -13.53 11.05
C GLY A 395 38.09 -13.85 12.54
N GLU A 396 37.62 -15.04 12.89
CA GLU A 396 37.80 -15.78 14.16
C GLU A 396 37.81 -14.98 15.48
N GLY A 397 36.64 -14.93 16.13
CA GLY A 397 36.48 -14.86 17.59
C GLY A 397 36.94 -13.59 18.31
N CYS A 398 36.00 -12.72 18.71
CA CYS A 398 36.01 -12.01 20.00
C CYS A 398 34.76 -11.13 20.20
N GLY A 399 34.32 -11.10 21.45
CA GLY A 399 33.42 -10.17 22.18
C GLY A 399 32.67 -9.07 21.44
N CYS A 400 31.34 -9.08 21.62
CA CYS A 400 30.46 -7.94 21.39
C CYS A 400 30.69 -6.88 22.49
N ASP A 401 31.24 -5.73 22.10
CA ASP A 401 30.99 -4.45 22.76
C ASP A 401 30.87 -3.39 21.66
N CYS A 402 29.64 -3.00 21.35
CA CYS A 402 29.34 -1.92 20.42
C CYS A 402 28.75 -0.76 21.22
N ASN A 403 29.62 0.15 21.64
CA ASN A 403 29.23 1.49 22.07
C ASN A 403 29.43 2.43 20.88
N CYS A 404 28.35 2.79 20.18
CA CYS A 404 28.22 3.90 19.24
C CYS A 404 26.74 4.29 19.12
#